data_AF-N4WKJ7-F1
#
_entry.id   AF-N4WKJ7-F1
#
_cell.length_a   1.000
_cell.length_b   1.000
_cell.length_c   1.000
_cell.angle_alpha   90.00
_cell.angle_beta   90.00
_cell.angle_gamma   90.00
#
_symmetry.space_group_name_H-M   'P 1'
#
loop_
_entity.id
_entity.type
_entity.pdbx_description
1 polymer ?
#
loop_
_entity_poly.entity_id
_entity_poly.type
_entity_poly.pdbx_seq_one_letter_code
_entity_poly.pdbx_strand_id
1 'polypeptide(L)'
;MNRQEALEEAINTANLVIEKYQYNIRYPLAYCCEPFILSILSSEEICIDSYPFKNKEMCGMLCIDEYEKTIVYNTNHTTSRRNFTLAHELGHYFLHSNHQVKFADRSKNLSNETATIIEMQANAFAAQIIIPKKILFYMIKNKFTFFKISKITRVSYEALFWIIVNHLTNELSISTNDAILVVDEYRDYSIGSHKNLVHHNFARIFKLRNDNSEKIVSDLKNGNKIFDFIRNINGEIIDVKQVSKNPFAYNY
;
A
#
# COMPACT_ATOMS: atom_id res chain seq x y z
N MET A 1 -16.33 7.14 18.13
CA MET A 1 -15.04 7.15 17.44
C MET A 1 -15.22 7.87 16.12
N ASN A 2 -14.47 8.93 15.87
CA ASN A 2 -14.46 9.60 14.57
C ASN A 2 -13.55 8.83 13.58
N ARG A 3 -13.58 9.18 12.29
CA ARG A 3 -12.81 8.45 11.26
C ARG A 3 -11.28 8.52 11.49
N GLN A 4 -10.78 9.61 12.03
CA GLN A 4 -9.35 9.81 12.23
C GLN A 4 -8.84 8.94 13.39
N GLU A 5 -9.56 8.92 14.51
CA GLU A 5 -9.31 8.02 15.63
C GLU A 5 -9.34 6.55 15.18
N ALA A 6 -10.30 6.17 14.34
CA ALA A 6 -10.42 4.82 13.82
C ALA A 6 -9.20 4.41 12.96
N LEU A 7 -8.74 5.31 12.09
CA LEU A 7 -7.54 5.08 11.28
C LEU A 7 -6.29 4.96 12.14
N GLU A 8 -6.15 5.79 13.16
CA GLU A 8 -5.02 5.74 14.08
C GLU A 8 -5.00 4.42 14.87
N GLU A 9 -6.15 3.97 15.37
CA GLU A 9 -6.28 2.65 16.01
C GLU A 9 -5.85 1.51 15.09
N ALA A 10 -6.30 1.53 13.84
CA ALA A 10 -5.96 0.51 12.85
C ALA A 10 -4.45 0.48 12.54
N ILE A 11 -3.84 1.65 12.37
CA ILE A 11 -2.40 1.78 12.10
C ILE A 11 -1.59 1.33 13.32
N ASN A 12 -1.98 1.74 14.53
CA ASN A 12 -1.29 1.36 15.77
C ASN A 12 -1.36 -0.15 15.99
N THR A 13 -2.54 -0.75 15.82
CA THR A 13 -2.71 -2.21 15.91
C THR A 13 -1.85 -2.94 14.88
N ALA A 14 -1.82 -2.46 13.64
CA ALA A 14 -0.96 -3.06 12.61
C ALA A 14 0.54 -2.96 12.96
N ASN A 15 0.99 -1.83 13.51
CA ASN A 15 2.37 -1.65 13.95
C ASN A 15 2.74 -2.64 15.07
N LEU A 16 1.85 -2.84 16.05
CA LEU A 16 2.05 -3.82 17.12
C LEU A 16 2.16 -5.26 16.56
N VAL A 17 1.32 -5.62 15.59
CA VAL A 17 1.40 -6.92 14.90
C VAL A 17 2.73 -7.03 14.14
N ILE A 18 3.13 -5.98 13.41
CA ILE A 18 4.41 -5.96 12.70
C ILE A 18 5.57 -6.15 13.67
N GLU A 19 5.59 -5.47 14.81
CA GLU A 19 6.63 -5.60 15.82
C GLU A 19 6.67 -6.99 16.47
N LYS A 20 5.50 -7.58 16.76
CA LYS A 20 5.37 -8.94 17.28
C LYS A 20 5.96 -9.96 16.31
N TYR A 21 5.76 -9.78 15.01
CA TYR A 21 6.14 -10.76 13.97
C TYR A 21 7.37 -10.36 13.15
N GLN A 22 8.07 -9.28 13.49
CA GLN A 22 9.16 -8.71 12.67
C GLN A 22 10.35 -9.64 12.46
N TYR A 23 10.56 -10.62 13.35
CA TYR A 23 11.63 -11.61 13.22
C TYR A 23 11.49 -12.47 11.96
N ASN A 24 10.28 -12.54 11.39
CA ASN A 24 10.03 -13.20 10.11
C ASN A 24 10.47 -12.36 8.89
N ILE A 25 10.81 -11.08 9.08
CA ILE A 25 11.29 -10.18 8.03
C ILE A 25 12.82 -10.19 7.99
N ARG A 26 13.38 -11.26 7.41
CA ARG A 26 14.85 -11.47 7.38
C ARG A 26 15.60 -10.59 6.39
N TYR A 27 14.95 -10.21 5.28
CA TYR A 27 15.58 -9.46 4.18
C TYR A 27 14.68 -8.32 3.70
N PRO A 28 14.78 -7.11 4.29
CA PRO A 28 13.89 -6.00 3.97
C PRO A 28 13.80 -5.64 2.48
N LEU A 29 14.91 -5.70 1.75
CA LEU A 29 14.94 -5.38 0.31
C LEU A 29 14.40 -6.49 -0.60
N ALA A 30 14.18 -7.69 -0.06
CA ALA A 30 13.57 -8.82 -0.73
C ALA A 30 12.17 -9.15 -0.14
N TYR A 31 11.60 -8.22 0.63
CA TYR A 31 10.35 -8.44 1.34
C TYR A 31 9.19 -8.74 0.38
N CYS A 32 8.51 -9.86 0.62
CA CYS A 32 7.27 -10.25 -0.03
C CYS A 32 6.19 -10.39 1.04
N CYS A 33 5.00 -9.84 0.80
CA CYS A 33 3.95 -9.81 1.83
C CYS A 33 3.38 -11.19 2.15
N GLU A 34 3.36 -12.11 1.19
CA GLU A 34 2.72 -13.43 1.32
C GLU A 34 3.38 -14.29 2.43
N PRO A 35 4.71 -14.55 2.45
CA PRO A 35 5.33 -15.26 3.56
C PRO A 35 5.10 -14.60 4.93
N PHE A 36 5.07 -13.27 4.98
CA PHE A 36 4.83 -12.54 6.22
C PHE A 36 3.40 -12.75 6.73
N ILE A 37 2.40 -12.60 5.87
CA ILE A 37 0.99 -12.87 6.17
C ILE A 37 0.80 -14.32 6.62
N LEU A 38 1.37 -15.29 5.89
CA LEU A 38 1.29 -16.71 6.25
C LEU A 38 1.91 -17.00 7.61
N SER A 39 3.01 -16.31 7.95
CA SER A 39 3.63 -16.46 9.28
C SER A 39 2.73 -15.96 10.41
N ILE A 40 1.98 -14.86 10.18
CA ILE A 40 1.02 -14.33 11.15
C ILE A 40 -0.14 -15.33 11.31
N LEU A 41 -0.71 -15.80 10.20
CA LEU A 41 -1.81 -16.76 10.20
C LEU A 41 -1.44 -18.05 10.94
N SER A 42 -0.26 -18.61 10.65
CA SER A 42 0.24 -19.79 11.35
C SER A 42 0.46 -19.55 12.84
N SER A 43 0.93 -18.37 13.25
CA SER A 43 1.20 -18.06 14.66
C SER A 43 -0.07 -17.81 15.46
N GLU A 44 -1.13 -17.33 14.80
CA GLU A 44 -2.44 -17.07 15.40
C GLU A 44 -3.40 -18.27 15.30
N GLU A 45 -2.90 -19.39 14.75
CA GLU A 45 -3.65 -20.64 14.51
C GLU A 45 -4.89 -20.39 13.63
N ILE A 46 -4.72 -19.58 12.59
CA ILE A 46 -5.77 -19.26 11.61
C ILE A 46 -5.55 -20.11 10.36
N CYS A 47 -6.50 -21.01 10.09
CA CYS A 47 -6.56 -21.82 8.89
C CYS A 47 -6.86 -20.97 7.65
N ILE A 48 -6.39 -21.45 6.50
CA ILE A 48 -6.63 -20.80 5.20
C ILE A 48 -7.38 -21.78 4.33
N ASP A 49 -8.51 -21.34 3.79
CA ASP A 49 -9.25 -22.05 2.76
C ASP A 49 -9.51 -21.14 1.55
N SER A 50 -10.02 -21.70 0.47
CA SER A 50 -10.20 -20.99 -0.77
C SER A 50 -11.48 -21.42 -1.48
N TYR A 51 -12.23 -20.45 -2.00
CA TYR A 51 -13.49 -20.73 -2.68
C TYR A 51 -13.66 -19.82 -3.91
N PRO A 52 -14.09 -20.33 -5.08
CA PRO A 52 -14.28 -19.52 -6.28
C PRO A 52 -15.61 -18.75 -6.21
N PHE A 53 -15.70 -17.73 -5.36
CA PHE A 53 -16.93 -16.92 -5.27
C PHE A 53 -17.26 -16.32 -6.64
N LYS A 54 -18.50 -16.57 -7.10
CA LYS A 54 -19.01 -16.05 -8.38
C LYS A 54 -19.33 -14.56 -8.30
N ASN A 55 -19.72 -14.08 -7.11
CA ASN A 55 -19.90 -12.66 -6.87
C ASN A 55 -18.52 -11.98 -6.77
N LYS A 56 -18.26 -11.01 -7.66
CA LYS A 56 -17.01 -10.25 -7.72
C LYS A 56 -16.80 -9.35 -6.50
N GLU A 57 -17.85 -9.02 -5.76
CA GLU A 57 -17.77 -8.21 -4.55
C GLU A 57 -17.24 -9.04 -3.36
N MET A 58 -17.47 -10.36 -3.35
CA MET A 58 -16.94 -11.25 -2.33
C MET A 58 -15.47 -11.55 -2.58
N CYS A 59 -14.62 -10.87 -1.83
CA CYS A 59 -13.17 -11.03 -1.90
C CYS A 59 -12.65 -12.12 -0.97
N GLY A 60 -13.21 -12.23 0.22
CA GLY A 60 -12.89 -13.22 1.23
C GLY A 60 -13.84 -13.15 2.42
N MET A 61 -13.55 -13.93 3.45
CA MET A 61 -14.35 -14.02 4.67
C MET A 61 -13.52 -14.59 5.82
N LEU A 62 -13.61 -13.95 6.99
CA LEU A 62 -13.16 -14.50 8.27
C LEU A 62 -14.29 -15.23 9.00
N CYS A 63 -14.07 -16.49 9.33
CA CYS A 63 -14.93 -17.33 10.16
C CYS A 63 -14.22 -17.67 11.46
N ILE A 64 -14.90 -17.45 12.58
CA ILE A 64 -14.41 -17.82 13.91
C ILE A 64 -15.58 -18.53 14.60
N ASP A 65 -15.34 -19.75 15.07
CA ASP A 65 -16.25 -20.47 15.95
C ASP A 65 -15.50 -21.09 17.14
N GLU A 66 -16.16 -21.98 17.88
CA GLU A 66 -15.60 -22.61 19.07
C GLU A 66 -14.50 -23.65 18.77
N TYR A 67 -14.36 -24.08 17.50
CA TYR A 67 -13.42 -25.10 17.07
C TYR A 67 -12.25 -24.53 16.27
N GLU A 68 -12.50 -23.57 15.37
CA GLU A 68 -11.48 -23.07 14.46
C GLU A 68 -11.62 -21.58 14.10
N LYS A 69 -10.50 -21.03 13.63
CA LYS A 69 -10.42 -19.73 12.97
C LYS A 69 -10.02 -19.99 11.53
N THR A 70 -10.81 -19.53 10.57
CA THR A 70 -10.57 -19.79 9.14
C THR A 70 -10.75 -18.52 8.33
N ILE A 71 -9.80 -18.22 7.45
CA ILE A 71 -9.94 -17.20 6.42
C ILE A 71 -10.11 -17.88 5.06
N VAL A 72 -11.20 -17.55 4.38
CA VAL A 72 -11.49 -18.01 3.02
C VAL A 72 -11.22 -16.88 2.04
N TYR A 73 -10.42 -17.11 0.99
CA TYR A 73 -10.21 -16.12 -0.07
C TYR A 73 -10.77 -16.55 -1.43
N ASN A 74 -11.09 -15.58 -2.29
CA ASN A 74 -11.59 -15.85 -3.64
C ASN A 74 -10.49 -16.34 -4.59
N THR A 75 -10.58 -17.60 -5.06
CA THR A 75 -9.60 -18.17 -6.01
C THR A 75 -9.68 -17.55 -7.40
N ASN A 76 -10.75 -16.83 -7.76
CA ASN A 76 -10.82 -16.12 -9.04
C ASN A 76 -9.99 -14.83 -9.05
N HIS A 77 -9.52 -14.36 -7.88
CA HIS A 77 -8.73 -13.13 -7.77
C HIS A 77 -7.24 -13.34 -8.07
N THR A 78 -6.58 -12.28 -8.52
CA THR A 78 -5.12 -12.28 -8.73
C THR A 78 -4.38 -12.45 -7.40
N THR A 79 -3.13 -12.93 -7.43
CA THR A 79 -2.30 -13.10 -6.23
C THR A 79 -2.22 -11.82 -5.38
N SER A 80 -2.06 -10.65 -6.01
CA SER A 80 -2.02 -9.37 -5.29
C SER A 80 -3.32 -9.05 -4.56
N ARG A 81 -4.46 -9.40 -5.17
CA ARG A 81 -5.78 -9.17 -4.56
C ARG A 81 -6.03 -10.17 -3.44
N ARG A 82 -5.62 -11.43 -3.61
CA ARG A 82 -5.66 -12.45 -2.54
C ARG A 82 -4.80 -12.04 -1.34
N ASN A 83 -3.58 -11.56 -1.57
CA ASN A 83 -2.70 -11.07 -0.49
C ASN A 83 -3.34 -9.91 0.28
N PHE A 84 -3.96 -8.96 -0.43
CA PHE A 84 -4.71 -7.88 0.22
C PHE A 84 -5.90 -8.41 1.01
N THR A 85 -6.68 -9.34 0.46
CA THR A 85 -7.79 -9.97 1.16
C THR A 85 -7.33 -10.65 2.45
N LEU A 86 -6.29 -11.48 2.40
CA LEU A 86 -5.78 -12.14 3.61
C LEU A 86 -5.34 -11.12 4.68
N ALA A 87 -4.66 -10.04 4.27
CA ALA A 87 -4.27 -8.97 5.19
C ALA A 87 -5.47 -8.17 5.74
N HIS A 88 -6.52 -7.99 4.94
CA HIS A 88 -7.76 -7.34 5.33
C HIS A 88 -8.53 -8.16 6.36
N GLU A 89 -8.68 -9.47 6.13
CA GLU A 89 -9.32 -10.38 7.09
C GLU A 89 -8.50 -10.49 8.38
N LEU A 90 -7.16 -10.45 8.33
CA LEU A 90 -6.33 -10.29 9.53
C LEU A 90 -6.64 -8.99 10.28
N GLY A 91 -6.92 -7.90 9.55
CA GLY A 91 -7.39 -6.65 10.17
C GLY A 91 -8.69 -6.86 10.94
N HIS A 92 -9.65 -7.58 10.38
CA HIS A 92 -10.86 -7.95 11.12
C HIS A 92 -10.57 -8.81 12.34
N TYR A 93 -9.64 -9.76 12.24
CA TYR A 93 -9.24 -10.59 13.36
C TYR A 93 -8.64 -9.75 14.49
N PHE A 94 -7.62 -8.93 14.23
CA PHE A 94 -6.93 -8.19 15.29
C PHE A 94 -7.73 -7.02 15.87
N LEU A 95 -8.55 -6.35 15.06
CA LEU A 95 -9.30 -5.17 15.50
C LEU A 95 -10.70 -5.51 16.00
N HIS A 96 -11.32 -6.56 15.48
CA HIS A 96 -12.77 -6.75 15.65
C HIS A 96 -13.17 -8.13 16.19
N SER A 97 -12.26 -9.09 16.39
CA SER A 97 -12.60 -10.46 16.84
C SER A 97 -13.31 -10.52 18.20
N ASN A 98 -13.07 -9.56 19.09
CA ASN A 98 -13.77 -9.45 20.37
C ASN A 98 -15.24 -9.03 20.23
N HIS A 99 -15.63 -8.53 19.06
CA HIS A 99 -17.04 -8.33 18.71
C HIS A 99 -17.55 -9.64 18.11
N GLN A 100 -18.23 -10.46 18.92
CA GLN A 100 -18.79 -11.80 18.63
C GLN A 100 -19.70 -11.85 17.37
N VAL A 101 -19.15 -11.65 16.19
CA VAL A 101 -19.92 -11.60 14.95
C VAL A 101 -19.20 -12.44 13.91
N LYS A 102 -19.84 -13.52 13.47
CA LYS A 102 -19.46 -14.22 12.24
C LYS A 102 -19.46 -13.17 11.11
N PHE A 103 -18.28 -12.81 10.59
CA PHE A 103 -18.14 -11.66 9.70
C PHE A 103 -18.81 -11.83 8.33
N ALA A 104 -19.30 -13.04 8.03
CA ALA A 104 -20.20 -13.34 6.92
C ALA A 104 -21.48 -12.48 6.88
N ASP A 105 -21.98 -12.00 8.04
CA ASP A 105 -23.35 -11.45 8.17
C ASP A 105 -23.39 -9.94 8.51
N ARG A 106 -22.28 -9.22 8.36
CA ARG A 106 -22.15 -7.81 8.77
C ARG A 106 -23.11 -6.83 8.09
N SER A 107 -23.64 -7.15 6.91
CA SER A 107 -24.51 -6.22 6.18
C SER A 107 -25.92 -6.11 6.77
N LYS A 108 -26.34 -6.96 7.71
CA LYS A 108 -27.74 -7.00 8.17
C LYS A 108 -28.03 -6.29 9.48
N ASN A 109 -27.05 -6.17 10.39
CA ASN A 109 -27.30 -5.70 11.77
C ASN A 109 -26.48 -4.48 12.20
N LEU A 110 -25.55 -3.99 11.37
CA LEU A 110 -24.75 -2.79 11.66
C LEU A 110 -25.36 -1.57 10.98
N SER A 111 -25.23 -0.41 11.61
CA SER A 111 -25.48 0.84 10.88
C SER A 111 -24.48 0.96 9.73
N ASN A 112 -24.91 1.56 8.61
CA ASN A 112 -24.04 1.75 7.44
C ASN A 112 -22.74 2.50 7.80
N GLU A 113 -22.80 3.42 8.78
CA GLU A 113 -21.63 4.18 9.24
C GLU A 113 -20.66 3.31 10.04
N THR A 114 -21.14 2.48 10.97
CA THR A 114 -20.29 1.57 11.74
C THR A 114 -19.61 0.54 10.84
N ALA A 115 -20.36 -0.05 9.90
CA ALA A 115 -19.80 -0.96 8.90
C ALA A 115 -18.70 -0.26 8.07
N THR A 116 -18.95 0.99 7.64
CA THR A 116 -17.95 1.78 6.90
C THR A 116 -16.67 2.00 7.70
N ILE A 117 -16.76 2.30 9.00
CA ILE A 117 -15.58 2.51 9.86
C ILE A 117 -14.78 1.22 10.00
N ILE A 118 -15.44 0.09 10.28
CA ILE A 118 -14.81 -1.22 10.43
C ILE A 118 -14.07 -1.66 9.15
N GLU A 119 -14.70 -1.49 7.98
CA GLU A 119 -14.08 -1.80 6.69
C GLU A 119 -12.89 -0.86 6.39
N MET A 120 -13.03 0.43 6.74
CA MET A 120 -11.94 1.39 6.63
C MET A 120 -10.75 1.01 7.53
N GLN A 121 -11.00 0.58 8.76
CA GLN A 121 -9.96 0.12 9.69
C GLN A 121 -9.24 -1.12 9.15
N ALA A 122 -9.98 -2.10 8.65
CA ALA A 122 -9.40 -3.31 8.06
C ALA A 122 -8.56 -3.00 6.81
N ASN A 123 -9.02 -2.09 5.96
CA ASN A 123 -8.23 -1.62 4.81
C ASN A 123 -6.95 -0.89 5.23
N ALA A 124 -7.02 -0.02 6.24
CA ALA A 124 -5.86 0.68 6.77
C ALA A 124 -4.84 -0.29 7.39
N PHE A 125 -5.33 -1.26 8.18
CA PHE A 125 -4.51 -2.34 8.73
C PHE A 125 -3.84 -3.16 7.62
N ALA A 126 -4.61 -3.60 6.62
CA ALA A 126 -4.10 -4.38 5.50
C ALA A 126 -2.97 -3.66 4.77
N ALA A 127 -3.12 -2.35 4.51
CA ALA A 127 -2.12 -1.53 3.85
C ALA A 127 -0.78 -1.52 4.61
N GLN A 128 -0.80 -1.47 5.95
CA GLN A 128 0.41 -1.54 6.78
C GLN A 128 1.04 -2.93 6.75
N ILE A 129 0.25 -4.00 6.76
CA ILE A 129 0.76 -5.39 6.73
C ILE A 129 1.40 -5.72 5.36
N ILE A 130 0.76 -5.36 4.26
CA ILE A 130 1.26 -5.75 2.93
C ILE A 130 2.56 -5.05 2.56
N ILE A 131 2.81 -3.82 3.04
CA ILE A 131 4.12 -3.17 2.94
C ILE A 131 4.37 -2.36 4.22
N PRO A 132 5.08 -2.93 5.21
CA PRO A 132 5.40 -2.23 6.43
C PRO A 132 6.19 -0.95 6.15
N LYS A 133 5.87 0.13 6.88
CA LYS A 133 6.48 1.46 6.71
C LYS A 133 8.01 1.43 6.62
N LYS A 134 8.69 0.70 7.53
CA LYS A 134 10.17 0.58 7.52
C LYS A 134 10.68 -0.05 6.22
N ILE A 135 9.97 -1.06 5.71
CA ILE A 135 10.29 -1.75 4.46
C ILE A 135 10.14 -0.81 3.27
N LEU A 136 9.02 -0.10 3.19
CA LEU A 136 8.78 0.89 2.13
C LEU A 136 9.87 1.96 2.14
N PHE A 137 10.19 2.50 3.32
CA PHE A 137 11.25 3.48 3.50
C PHE A 137 12.61 2.96 3.00
N TYR A 138 12.99 1.72 3.36
CA TYR A 138 14.23 1.13 2.88
C TYR A 138 14.25 0.94 1.36
N MET A 139 13.13 0.50 0.75
CA MET A 139 13.03 0.35 -0.70
C MET A 139 13.17 1.69 -1.43
N ILE A 140 12.47 2.73 -0.95
CA ILE A 140 12.56 4.09 -1.52
C ILE A 140 13.99 4.65 -1.34
N LYS A 141 14.59 4.50 -0.15
CA LYS A 141 15.96 4.96 0.13
C LYS A 141 17.00 4.26 -0.78
N ASN A 142 16.77 2.99 -1.11
CA ASN A 142 17.60 2.23 -2.04
C ASN A 142 17.20 2.43 -3.51
N LYS A 143 16.42 3.49 -3.81
CA LYS A 143 15.98 3.87 -5.15
C LYS A 143 15.34 2.71 -5.91
N PHE A 144 14.52 1.89 -5.25
CA PHE A 144 13.71 0.93 -5.99
C PHE A 144 12.72 1.69 -6.87
N THR A 145 12.45 1.18 -8.07
CA THR A 145 11.41 1.73 -8.95
C THR A 145 10.03 1.34 -8.44
N PHE A 146 9.00 2.11 -8.75
CA PHE A 146 7.61 1.81 -8.38
C PHE A 146 7.21 0.38 -8.84
N PHE A 147 7.57 0.04 -10.09
CA PHE A 147 7.40 -1.30 -10.66
C PHE A 147 8.12 -2.36 -9.81
N LYS A 148 9.38 -2.12 -9.44
CA LYS A 148 10.18 -3.08 -8.65
C LYS A 148 9.55 -3.32 -7.28
N ILE A 149 9.10 -2.26 -6.59
CA ILE A 149 8.41 -2.41 -5.30
C ILE A 149 7.15 -3.24 -5.47
N SER A 150 6.27 -2.90 -6.42
CA SER A 150 5.03 -3.67 -6.68
C SER A 150 5.31 -5.14 -6.99
N LYS A 151 6.32 -5.44 -7.80
CA LYS A 151 6.68 -6.82 -8.17
C LYS A 151 7.23 -7.64 -7.02
N ILE A 152 8.17 -7.08 -6.24
CA ILE A 152 8.80 -7.81 -5.12
C ILE A 152 7.80 -8.03 -3.99
N THR A 153 7.01 -7.00 -3.66
CA THR A 153 6.01 -7.07 -2.59
C THR A 153 4.74 -7.82 -2.99
N ARG A 154 4.54 -8.11 -4.29
CA ARG A 154 3.33 -8.74 -4.87
C ARG A 154 2.03 -7.97 -4.59
N VAL A 155 2.09 -6.64 -4.52
CA VAL A 155 0.90 -5.78 -4.41
C VAL A 155 0.52 -5.17 -5.76
N SER A 156 -0.75 -4.78 -5.92
CA SER A 156 -1.18 -4.07 -7.14
C SER A 156 -0.56 -2.68 -7.20
N TYR A 157 -0.46 -2.12 -8.41
CA TYR A 157 -0.01 -0.74 -8.62
C TYR A 157 -0.86 0.26 -7.85
N GLU A 158 -2.19 0.07 -7.86
CA GLU A 158 -3.13 0.92 -7.14
C GLU A 158 -2.90 0.89 -5.63
N ALA A 159 -2.72 -0.31 -5.05
CA ALA A 159 -2.44 -0.44 -3.63
C ALA A 159 -1.11 0.23 -3.26
N LEU A 160 -0.06 0.01 -4.05
CA LEU A 160 1.24 0.66 -3.82
C LEU A 160 1.14 2.18 -3.90
N PHE A 161 0.35 2.71 -4.84
CA PHE A 161 0.15 4.14 -5.01
C PHE A 161 -0.37 4.77 -3.71
N TRP A 162 -1.48 4.24 -3.18
CA TRP A 162 -2.08 4.75 -1.95
C TRP A 162 -1.23 4.48 -0.70
N ILE A 163 -0.50 3.36 -0.66
CA ILE A 163 0.48 3.09 0.42
C ILE A 163 1.54 4.20 0.47
N ILE A 164 2.10 4.59 -0.68
CA ILE A 164 3.11 5.65 -0.72
C ILE A 164 2.47 7.01 -0.40
N VAL A 165 1.29 7.33 -0.95
CA VAL A 165 0.57 8.57 -0.62
C VAL A 165 0.38 8.67 0.89
N ASN A 166 -0.16 7.64 1.53
CA ASN A 166 -0.36 7.61 2.99
C ASN A 166 0.96 7.73 3.77
N HIS A 167 2.03 7.11 3.27
CA HIS A 167 3.36 7.28 3.87
C HIS A 167 3.82 8.74 3.82
N LEU A 168 3.69 9.41 2.68
CA LEU A 168 4.11 10.80 2.53
C LEU A 168 3.24 11.75 3.37
N THR A 169 1.92 11.53 3.43
CA THR A 169 1.02 12.38 4.23
C THR A 169 1.31 12.25 5.72
N ASN A 170 1.57 11.03 6.20
CA ASN A 170 1.73 10.78 7.63
C ASN A 170 3.14 11.09 8.14
N GLU A 171 4.17 10.88 7.30
CA GLU A 171 5.57 11.06 7.73
C GLU A 171 6.13 12.45 7.43
N LEU A 172 5.64 13.09 6.36
CA LEU A 172 6.18 14.35 5.88
C LEU A 172 5.17 15.50 5.98
N SER A 173 4.00 15.26 6.58
CA SER A 173 2.89 16.22 6.71
C SER A 173 2.49 16.87 5.38
N ILE A 174 2.70 16.16 4.27
CA ILE A 174 2.34 16.62 2.93
C ILE A 174 0.82 16.45 2.75
N SER A 175 0.15 17.40 2.11
CA SER A 175 -1.28 17.25 1.81
C SER A 175 -1.53 16.07 0.86
N THR A 176 -2.69 15.42 0.93
CA THR A 176 -3.00 14.26 0.05
C THR A 176 -2.83 14.58 -1.44
N ASN A 177 -3.29 15.75 -1.87
CA ASN A 177 -3.17 16.19 -3.26
C ASN A 177 -1.70 16.34 -3.68
N ASP A 178 -0.86 16.85 -2.79
CA ASP A 178 0.56 17.05 -3.05
C ASP A 178 1.34 15.74 -3.05
N ALA A 179 0.97 14.81 -2.15
CA ALA A 179 1.50 13.46 -2.13
C ALA A 179 1.15 12.72 -3.42
N ILE A 180 -0.09 12.82 -3.90
CA ILE A 180 -0.53 12.27 -5.20
C ILE A 180 0.38 12.76 -6.33
N LEU A 181 0.65 14.06 -6.41
CA LEU A 181 1.53 14.64 -7.44
C LEU A 181 2.95 14.04 -7.42
N VAL A 182 3.51 13.84 -6.23
CA VAL A 182 4.83 13.22 -6.08
C VAL A 182 4.81 11.76 -6.51
N VAL A 183 3.79 10.99 -6.09
CA VAL A 183 3.72 9.56 -6.38
C VAL A 183 3.46 9.31 -7.86
N ASP A 184 2.65 10.13 -8.52
CA ASP A 184 2.45 10.07 -9.97
C ASP A 184 3.76 10.31 -10.74
N GLU A 185 4.54 11.34 -10.38
CA GLU A 185 5.85 11.56 -10.98
C GLU A 185 6.75 10.33 -10.80
N TYR A 186 6.81 9.79 -9.58
CA TYR A 186 7.62 8.61 -9.29
C TYR A 186 7.17 7.37 -10.09
N ARG A 187 5.85 7.16 -10.24
CA ARG A 187 5.27 6.08 -11.04
C ARG A 187 5.63 6.22 -12.52
N ASP A 188 5.54 7.43 -13.07
CA ASP A 188 5.86 7.71 -14.47
C ASP A 188 7.34 7.44 -14.78
N TYR A 189 8.20 7.82 -13.84
CA TYR A 189 9.64 7.64 -13.95
C TYR A 189 10.05 6.17 -13.82
N SER A 190 9.14 5.28 -13.40
CA SER A 190 9.36 3.86 -13.20
C SER A 190 9.04 2.97 -14.41
N ILE A 191 8.51 3.50 -15.51
CA ILE A 191 8.09 2.68 -16.67
C ILE A 191 9.31 2.09 -17.39
N GLY A 192 9.28 0.81 -17.80
CA GLY A 192 10.44 0.06 -18.31
C GLY A 192 10.94 0.42 -19.72
N SER A 193 11.34 1.67 -19.96
CA SER A 193 12.16 2.04 -21.13
C SER A 193 13.59 2.39 -20.68
N HIS A 194 14.61 2.15 -21.51
CA HIS A 194 16.00 2.53 -21.21
C HIS A 194 16.14 4.03 -20.87
N LYS A 195 15.29 4.90 -21.45
CA LYS A 195 15.24 6.34 -21.14
C LYS A 195 14.75 6.59 -19.70
N ASN A 196 13.81 5.80 -19.21
CA ASN A 196 13.21 5.98 -17.89
C ASN A 196 14.12 5.56 -16.73
N LEU A 197 15.12 4.70 -16.94
CA LEU A 197 16.12 4.37 -15.91
C LEU A 197 16.93 5.60 -15.46
N VAL A 198 17.24 6.51 -16.38
CA VAL A 198 17.87 7.79 -16.05
C VAL A 198 16.87 8.67 -15.31
N HIS A 199 15.64 8.78 -15.81
CA HIS A 199 14.59 9.62 -15.21
C HIS A 199 14.32 9.21 -13.76
N HIS A 200 14.18 7.90 -13.49
CA HIS A 200 14.00 7.32 -12.16
C HIS A 200 14.94 7.92 -11.12
N ASN A 201 16.24 8.04 -11.41
CA ASN A 201 17.21 8.60 -10.45
C ASN A 201 16.93 10.06 -10.07
N PHE A 202 16.12 10.78 -10.85
CA PHE A 202 15.71 12.15 -10.62
C PHE A 202 14.33 12.28 -9.94
N ALA A 203 13.59 11.19 -9.72
CA ALA A 203 12.28 11.24 -9.08
C ALA A 203 12.36 11.97 -7.73
N ARG A 204 11.45 12.93 -7.51
CA ARG A 204 11.52 13.81 -6.33
C ARG A 204 11.32 13.08 -5.02
N ILE A 205 10.63 11.95 -5.04
CA ILE A 205 10.45 11.10 -3.86
C ILE A 205 11.79 10.73 -3.18
N PHE A 206 12.88 10.62 -3.93
CA PHE A 206 14.21 10.31 -3.36
C PHE A 206 14.84 11.49 -2.61
N LYS A 207 14.40 12.71 -2.93
CA LYS A 207 14.91 13.97 -2.36
C LYS A 207 14.02 14.49 -1.22
N LEU A 208 12.80 13.97 -1.07
CA LEU A 208 11.84 14.41 -0.08
C LEU A 208 12.33 14.22 1.36
N ARG A 209 12.28 15.28 2.13
CA ARG A 209 12.55 15.38 3.57
C ARG A 209 11.59 16.41 4.17
N ASN A 210 11.41 16.40 5.49
CA ASN A 210 10.47 17.31 6.17
C ASN A 210 10.78 18.79 5.92
N ASP A 211 12.06 19.14 5.80
CA ASP A 211 12.55 20.51 5.62
C ASP A 211 12.47 21.03 4.17
N ASN A 212 12.18 20.17 3.19
CA ASN A 212 12.19 20.54 1.77
C ASN A 212 10.92 20.12 0.99
N SER A 213 9.95 19.50 1.65
CA SER A 213 8.74 18.95 1.03
C SER A 213 7.92 20.01 0.30
N GLU A 214 7.66 21.16 0.94
CA GLU A 214 6.87 22.27 0.37
C GLU A 214 7.50 22.81 -0.92
N LYS A 215 8.83 22.99 -0.93
CA LYS A 215 9.57 23.46 -2.11
C LYS A 215 9.45 22.47 -3.27
N ILE A 216 9.67 21.18 -2.99
CA ILE A 216 9.59 20.12 -3.99
C ILE A 216 8.19 20.04 -4.61
N VAL A 217 7.15 20.17 -3.80
CA VAL A 217 5.75 20.19 -4.23
C VAL A 217 5.46 21.44 -5.05
N SER A 218 5.93 22.61 -4.63
CA SER A 218 5.78 23.86 -5.39
C SER A 218 6.42 23.75 -6.77
N ASP A 219 7.63 23.19 -6.85
CA ASP A 219 8.31 22.96 -8.13
C ASP A 219 7.52 22.01 -9.05
N LEU A 220 6.87 20.97 -8.49
CA LEU A 220 5.98 20.08 -9.26
C LEU A 220 4.76 20.81 -9.81
N LYS A 221 4.09 21.59 -8.96
CA LYS A 221 2.88 22.35 -9.33
C LYS A 221 3.17 23.40 -10.41
N ASN A 222 4.33 24.04 -10.34
CA ASN A 222 4.77 25.02 -11.32
C ASN A 222 5.26 24.39 -12.64
N GLY A 223 5.16 23.08 -12.80
CA GLY A 223 5.61 22.39 -14.00
C GLY A 223 7.13 22.41 -14.18
N ASN A 224 7.90 22.69 -13.12
CA ASN A 224 9.37 22.63 -13.13
C ASN A 224 9.85 21.17 -13.14
N LYS A 225 9.27 20.33 -14.00
CA LYS A 225 9.68 18.95 -14.20
C LYS A 225 10.95 18.94 -15.03
N ILE A 226 11.79 17.93 -14.78
CA ILE A 226 12.95 17.67 -15.65
C ILE A 226 12.48 17.01 -16.95
N PHE A 227 11.45 16.15 -16.83
CA PHE A 227 10.87 15.38 -17.92
C PHE A 227 9.34 15.50 -17.91
N ASP A 228 8.76 15.68 -19.10
CA ASP A 228 7.33 15.63 -19.37
C ASP A 228 6.95 14.31 -20.06
N PHE A 229 5.86 13.70 -19.63
CA PHE A 229 5.38 12.40 -20.10
C PHE A 229 4.09 12.59 -20.90
N ILE A 230 4.15 12.29 -22.19
CA ILE A 230 3.01 12.40 -23.10
C ILE A 230 2.19 11.12 -23.01
N ARG A 231 0.88 11.25 -22.82
CA ARG A 231 -0.04 10.13 -22.64
C ARG A 231 -1.03 10.02 -23.80
N ASN A 232 -1.47 8.80 -24.09
CA ASN A 232 -2.59 8.55 -25.00
C ASN A 232 -3.95 8.77 -24.30
N ILE A 233 -5.05 8.57 -25.02
CA ILE A 233 -6.42 8.71 -24.51
C ILE A 233 -6.76 7.76 -23.34
N ASN A 234 -6.01 6.66 -23.21
CA ASN A 234 -6.16 5.68 -22.13
C ASN A 234 -5.25 6.00 -20.92
N GLY A 235 -4.51 7.12 -20.97
CA GLY A 235 -3.58 7.54 -19.92
C GLY A 235 -2.22 6.84 -19.95
N GLU A 236 -1.94 6.02 -20.97
CA GLU A 236 -0.65 5.32 -21.11
C GLU A 236 0.42 6.27 -21.65
N ILE A 237 1.62 6.23 -21.05
CA ILE A 237 2.75 7.03 -21.51
C ILE A 237 3.24 6.49 -22.86
N ILE A 238 3.23 7.36 -23.88
CA ILE A 238 3.66 7.04 -25.25
C ILE A 238 4.96 7.75 -25.65
N ASP A 239 5.31 8.86 -25.00
CA ASP A 239 6.57 9.57 -25.27
C ASP A 239 7.05 10.36 -24.04
N VAL A 240 8.33 10.71 -24.02
CA VAL A 240 8.96 11.49 -22.93
C VAL A 240 9.84 12.59 -23.50
N LYS A 241 9.60 13.83 -23.06
CA LYS A 241 10.33 15.04 -23.47
C LYS A 241 11.11 15.62 -22.30
N GLN A 242 12.40 15.87 -22.49
CA GLN A 242 13.17 16.66 -21.53
C GLN A 242 12.81 18.15 -21.67
N VAL A 243 12.44 18.79 -20.56
CA VAL A 243 11.96 20.18 -20.53
C VAL A 243 12.91 21.14 -19.83
N SER A 244 13.90 20.64 -19.07
CA SER A 244 14.95 21.46 -18.46
C SER A 244 16.31 21.31 -19.17
N LYS A 245 17.06 22.42 -19.29
CA LYS A 245 18.26 22.49 -20.15
C LYS A 245 19.49 21.69 -19.66
N ASN A 246 19.57 21.28 -18.38
CA ASN A 246 20.66 20.41 -17.92
C ASN A 246 20.37 19.75 -16.55
N PRO A 247 19.95 18.47 -16.49
CA PRO A 247 19.75 17.76 -15.22
C PRO A 247 21.04 17.27 -14.56
N PHE A 248 22.18 17.29 -15.27
CA PHE A 248 23.48 16.81 -14.79
C PHE A 248 24.38 17.92 -14.21
N ALA A 249 23.91 19.18 -14.20
CA ALA A 249 24.68 20.34 -13.74
C ALA A 249 24.55 20.67 -12.25
N TYR A 250 23.83 19.86 -11.46
CA TYR A 250 23.90 19.99 -10.00
C TYR A 250 25.22 19.37 -9.51
N ASN A 251 26.22 20.24 -9.41
CA ASN A 251 27.55 19.98 -8.87
C ASN A 251 27.49 19.36 -7.46
N TYR A 252 28.50 18.53 -7.21
CA TYR A 252 28.90 17.92 -5.94
C TYR A 252 28.81 18.85 -4.73
#